data_AF-A0A061QMH9-F1
#
_entry.id   AF-A0A061QMH9-F1
#
_cell.length_a   1.000
_cell.length_b   1.000
_cell.length_c   1.000
_cell.angle_alpha   90.00
_cell.angle_beta   90.00
_cell.angle_gamma   90.00
#
_symmetry.space_group_name_H-M   'P 1'
#
loop_
_entity.id
_entity.type
_entity.pdbx_description
1 polymer ?
#
loop_
_entity_poly.entity_id
_entity_poly.type
_entity_poly.pdbx_seq_one_letter_code
_entity_poly.pdbx_strand_id
1 'polypeptide(L)'
;MELFVDADGNELGNSSVFTTDYAGRYAVKTAAVLSQAASTYGCGSVSGVPLEDGGGGGSAGSHWEREHVGRDLMLAASGEPDHFNFSPFTLALAEDSGWYEANWDA
;
A
#
# COMPACT_ATOMS: atom_id res chain seq x y z
N MET A 1 12.19 -0.29 12.51
CA MET A 1 11.17 -1.34 12.72
C MET A 1 9.89 -0.73 12.23
N GLU A 2 9.34 -1.24 11.14
CA GLU A 2 8.07 -0.77 10.60
C GLU A 2 6.96 -1.43 11.43
N LEU A 3 6.08 -0.61 12.00
CA LEU A 3 4.96 -1.10 12.82
C LEU A 3 3.75 -1.25 11.90
N PHE A 4 3.18 -2.44 11.87
CA PHE A 4 1.88 -2.72 11.31
C PHE A 4 1.11 -3.58 12.31
N VAL A 5 -0.20 -3.48 12.31
CA VAL A 5 -1.07 -4.16 13.27
C VAL A 5 -2.15 -4.99 12.58
N ASP A 6 -2.61 -6.05 13.24
CA ASP A 6 -3.85 -6.72 12.85
C ASP A 6 -5.09 -5.96 13.34
N ALA A 7 -6.28 -6.49 13.04
CA ALA A 7 -7.55 -5.91 13.43
C ALA A 7 -7.76 -5.82 14.97
N ASP A 8 -7.01 -6.61 15.74
CA ASP A 8 -7.03 -6.61 17.20
C ASP A 8 -5.95 -5.68 17.79
N GLY A 9 -5.16 -5.02 16.94
CA GLY A 9 -4.08 -4.11 17.32
C GLY A 9 -2.75 -4.81 17.66
N ASN A 10 -2.62 -6.11 17.39
CA ASN A 10 -1.36 -6.82 17.65
C ASN A 10 -0.35 -6.56 16.53
N GLU A 11 0.93 -6.41 16.89
CA GLU A 11 1.99 -6.16 15.93
C GLU A 11 2.16 -7.33 14.94
N LEU A 12 2.27 -7.00 13.67
CA LEU A 12 2.54 -7.92 12.58
C LEU A 12 4.03 -8.03 12.29
N GLY A 13 4.52 -9.26 12.11
CA GLY A 13 5.85 -9.50 11.57
C GLY A 13 5.93 -9.22 10.08
N ASN A 14 7.13 -8.93 9.56
CA ASN A 14 7.37 -8.61 8.15
C ASN A 14 6.75 -9.61 7.16
N SER A 15 6.75 -10.91 7.46
CA SER A 15 6.17 -11.91 6.55
C SER A 15 4.65 -11.87 6.46
N SER A 16 3.98 -11.18 7.38
CA SER A 16 2.54 -10.90 7.36
C SER A 16 2.22 -9.60 6.62
N VAL A 17 3.17 -8.65 6.60
CA VAL A 17 3.02 -7.33 5.96
C VAL A 17 3.43 -7.37 4.49
N PHE A 18 4.58 -7.99 4.21
CA PHE A 18 5.23 -7.92 2.91
C PHE A 18 5.22 -9.27 2.20
N THR A 19 5.22 -9.19 0.88
CA THR A 19 5.32 -10.34 -0.03
C THR A 19 6.00 -9.92 -1.33
N THR A 20 5.98 -10.82 -2.30
CA THR A 20 6.45 -10.57 -3.65
C THR A 20 5.31 -10.84 -4.61
N ASP A 21 5.08 -9.94 -5.56
CA ASP A 21 4.05 -10.12 -6.59
C ASP A 21 4.47 -11.13 -7.68
N TYR A 22 3.61 -11.33 -8.68
CA TYR A 22 3.87 -12.26 -9.79
C TYR A 22 5.06 -11.85 -10.67
N ALA A 23 5.48 -10.58 -10.62
CA ALA A 23 6.59 -10.03 -11.38
C ALA A 23 7.90 -9.99 -10.58
N GLY A 24 7.89 -10.37 -9.30
CA GLY A 24 9.08 -10.33 -8.45
C GLY A 24 9.26 -9.03 -7.67
N ARG A 25 8.27 -8.11 -7.68
CA ARG A 25 8.34 -6.83 -6.98
C ARG A 25 7.94 -6.98 -5.52
N TYR A 26 8.53 -6.17 -4.64
CA TYR A 26 8.05 -6.07 -3.26
C TYR A 26 6.61 -5.58 -3.25
N ALA A 27 5.78 -6.18 -2.40
CA ALA A 27 4.37 -5.84 -2.30
C ALA A 27 3.89 -5.85 -0.86
N VAL A 28 2.88 -5.03 -0.56
CA VAL A 28 2.21 -4.97 0.74
C VAL A 28 0.94 -5.81 0.69
N LYS A 29 0.66 -6.55 1.77
CA LYS A 29 -0.47 -7.48 1.88
C LYS A 29 -1.18 -7.42 3.24
N THR A 30 -1.16 -6.27 3.89
CA THR A 30 -1.94 -6.03 5.10
C THR A 30 -3.44 -6.02 4.80
N ALA A 31 -4.27 -6.20 5.84
CA ALA A 31 -5.68 -6.55 5.67
C ALA A 31 -6.48 -5.45 4.97
N ALA A 32 -6.36 -4.19 5.39
CA ALA A 32 -7.07 -3.09 4.74
C ALA A 32 -6.55 -2.87 3.31
N VAL A 33 -5.24 -2.96 3.09
CA VAL A 33 -4.64 -2.84 1.74
C VAL A 33 -5.19 -3.90 0.79
N LEU A 34 -5.25 -5.17 1.20
CA LEU A 34 -5.83 -6.23 0.37
C LEU A 34 -7.33 -6.05 0.14
N SER A 35 -8.07 -5.54 1.13
CA SER A 35 -9.49 -5.22 0.98
C SER A 35 -9.72 -4.16 -0.11
N GLN A 36 -8.94 -3.06 -0.06
CA GLN A 36 -9.02 -2.00 -1.07
C GLN A 36 -8.54 -2.48 -2.44
N ALA A 37 -7.53 -3.34 -2.50
CA ALA A 37 -7.07 -3.95 -3.73
C ALA A 37 -8.14 -4.86 -4.36
N ALA A 38 -8.80 -5.70 -3.54
CA ALA A 38 -9.85 -6.58 -4.03
C ALA A 38 -11.04 -5.80 -4.61
N SER A 39 -11.42 -4.70 -3.94
CA SER A 39 -12.46 -3.78 -4.40
C SER A 39 -12.05 -3.06 -5.70
N THR A 40 -10.86 -2.46 -5.73
CA THR A 40 -10.37 -1.64 -6.86
C THR A 40 -10.11 -2.48 -8.10
N TYR A 41 -9.53 -3.66 -7.94
CA TYR A 41 -9.16 -4.54 -9.07
C TYR A 41 -10.31 -5.46 -9.48
N GLY A 42 -11.38 -5.57 -8.69
CA GLY A 42 -12.43 -6.57 -8.88
C GLY A 42 -11.91 -8.01 -8.76
N CYS A 43 -10.88 -8.22 -7.93
CA CYS A 43 -10.16 -9.49 -7.82
C CYS A 43 -10.04 -9.94 -6.35
N GLY A 44 -10.88 -10.88 -5.93
CA GLY A 44 -10.89 -11.41 -4.56
C GLY A 44 -9.70 -12.29 -4.17
N SER A 45 -8.82 -12.62 -5.13
CA SER A 45 -7.61 -13.43 -4.90
C SER A 45 -6.32 -12.61 -5.01
N VAL A 46 -6.41 -11.28 -4.91
CA VAL A 46 -5.21 -10.43 -4.86
C VAL A 46 -4.37 -10.78 -3.63
N SER A 47 -3.07 -10.99 -3.85
CA SER A 47 -2.14 -11.44 -2.80
C SER A 47 -1.21 -10.34 -2.29
N GLY A 48 -1.23 -9.16 -2.92
CA GLY A 48 -0.46 -7.99 -2.52
C GLY A 48 -0.60 -6.83 -3.51
N VAL A 49 -0.27 -5.63 -3.05
CA VAL A 49 -0.19 -4.40 -3.85
C VAL A 49 1.29 -4.03 -4.03
N PRO A 50 1.81 -3.97 -5.27
CA PRO A 50 3.22 -3.72 -5.50
C PRO A 50 3.69 -2.33 -5.04
N LEU A 51 4.91 -2.29 -4.53
CA LEU A 51 5.68 -1.07 -4.33
C LEU A 51 6.50 -0.81 -5.60
N GLU A 52 6.80 0.48 -5.83
CA GLU A 52 7.65 0.96 -6.91
C GLU A 52 8.95 0.15 -6.97
N ASP A 53 9.31 -0.33 -8.16
CA ASP A 53 10.54 -1.08 -8.42
C ASP A 53 11.57 -0.30 -9.25
N GLY A 54 11.18 0.87 -9.77
CA GLY A 54 12.01 1.79 -10.52
C GLY A 54 12.71 2.86 -9.67
N GLY A 55 13.52 3.66 -10.35
CA GLY A 55 14.29 4.74 -9.72
C GLY A 55 15.51 4.24 -8.96
N GLY A 56 15.70 4.73 -7.73
CA GLY A 56 16.84 4.38 -6.86
C GLY A 56 16.39 4.17 -5.42
N GLY A 57 17.35 4.11 -4.49
CA GLY A 57 17.05 3.82 -3.06
C GLY A 57 16.17 4.86 -2.34
N GLY A 58 15.88 5.99 -2.97
CA GLY A 58 14.89 6.97 -2.49
C GLY A 58 13.49 6.80 -3.09
N SER A 59 13.27 5.76 -3.89
CA SER A 59 12.01 5.50 -4.60
C SER A 59 11.59 4.03 -4.46
N ALA A 60 12.45 3.11 -4.89
CA ALA A 60 12.14 1.70 -4.93
C ALA A 60 11.83 1.17 -3.51
N GLY A 61 10.69 0.51 -3.35
CA GLY A 61 10.26 -0.10 -2.09
C GLY A 61 9.73 0.87 -1.02
N SER A 62 9.61 2.17 -1.30
CA SER A 62 9.05 3.16 -0.35
C SER A 62 7.81 3.89 -0.86
N HIS A 63 7.43 3.61 -2.11
CA HIS A 63 6.33 4.25 -2.82
C HIS A 63 5.43 3.19 -3.45
N TRP A 64 4.17 3.53 -3.73
CA TRP A 64 3.30 2.63 -4.49
C TRP A 64 3.72 2.56 -5.95
N GLU A 65 3.57 1.37 -6.54
CA GLU A 65 3.69 1.21 -7.98
C GLU A 65 2.52 1.91 -8.69
N ARG A 66 2.85 2.88 -9.56
CA ARG A 66 1.88 3.74 -10.23
C ARG A 66 0.87 2.96 -11.06
N GLU A 67 1.32 1.91 -11.75
CA GLU A 67 0.45 1.09 -12.58
C GLU A 67 -0.69 0.45 -11.78
N HIS A 68 -0.48 0.20 -10.48
CA HIS A 68 -1.41 -0.55 -9.63
C HIS A 68 -2.36 0.38 -8.87
N VAL A 69 -1.89 1.55 -8.41
CA VAL A 69 -2.73 2.46 -7.58
C VAL A 69 -3.28 3.67 -8.34
N GLY A 70 -2.79 3.94 -9.56
CA GLY A 70 -3.26 5.04 -10.39
C GLY A 70 -2.83 6.41 -9.88
N ARG A 71 -3.67 7.07 -9.07
CA ARG A 71 -3.42 8.43 -8.53
C ARG A 71 -3.26 8.33 -7.02
N ASP A 72 -2.08 8.64 -6.50
CA ASP A 72 -1.82 8.60 -5.07
C ASP A 72 -0.71 9.56 -4.63
N LEU A 73 -0.80 10.05 -3.40
CA LEU A 73 0.20 10.90 -2.76
C LEU A 73 1.57 10.23 -2.60
N MET A 74 1.58 8.93 -2.35
CA MET A 74 2.74 8.09 -2.10
C MET A 74 3.33 7.49 -3.37
N LEU A 75 2.97 7.99 -4.55
CA LEU A 75 3.71 7.69 -5.79
C LEU A 75 5.14 8.27 -5.72
N ALA A 76 6.08 7.69 -6.47
CA ALA A 76 7.50 8.09 -6.41
C ALA A 76 7.80 9.46 -7.06
N ALA A 77 7.06 9.83 -8.11
CA ALA A 77 7.38 10.97 -8.97
C ALA A 77 6.66 12.27 -8.57
N SER A 78 7.20 13.04 -7.62
CA SER A 78 6.53 14.25 -7.09
C SER A 78 6.18 15.33 -8.13
N GLY A 79 5.06 16.03 -7.93
CA GLY A 79 4.72 17.27 -8.64
C GLY A 79 3.77 17.09 -9.82
N GLU A 80 3.40 15.85 -10.14
CA GLU A 80 2.41 15.55 -11.16
C GLU A 80 0.97 15.72 -10.63
N PRO A 81 -0.02 16.04 -11.48
CA PRO A 81 -1.42 16.28 -11.06
C PRO A 81 -2.09 15.12 -10.32
N ASP A 82 -1.54 13.92 -10.42
CA ASP A 82 -2.06 12.72 -9.76
C ASP A 82 -1.54 12.50 -8.34
N HIS A 83 -0.51 13.23 -7.89
CA HIS A 83 0.05 13.13 -6.54
C HIS A 83 -0.77 13.80 -5.42
N PHE A 84 -1.81 14.55 -5.75
CA PHE A 84 -2.55 15.32 -4.73
C PHE A 84 -3.77 14.58 -4.18
N ASN A 85 -3.73 13.23 -4.16
CA ASN A 85 -4.84 12.39 -3.77
C ASN A 85 -4.38 11.38 -2.70
N PHE A 86 -5.04 11.35 -1.55
CA PHE A 86 -4.93 10.20 -0.66
C PHE A 86 -5.81 9.09 -1.24
N SER A 87 -5.20 8.12 -1.94
CA SER A 87 -5.99 6.99 -2.46
C SER A 87 -6.45 6.10 -1.30
N PRO A 88 -7.44 5.23 -1.54
CA PRO A 88 -7.80 4.18 -0.60
C PRO A 88 -6.62 3.32 -0.15
N PHE A 89 -5.58 3.14 -0.99
CA PHE A 89 -4.40 2.35 -0.63
C PHE A 89 -3.54 3.04 0.43
N THR A 90 -3.31 4.34 0.30
CA THR A 90 -2.54 5.10 1.30
C THR A 90 -3.30 5.26 2.61
N LEU A 91 -4.62 5.45 2.55
CA LEU A 91 -5.47 5.45 3.75
C LEU A 91 -5.45 4.08 4.46
N ALA A 92 -5.59 2.99 3.69
CA ALA A 92 -5.53 1.63 4.23
C ALA A 92 -4.19 1.33 4.89
N LEU A 93 -3.08 1.71 4.25
CA LEU A 93 -1.75 1.50 4.83
C LEU A 93 -1.54 2.31 6.10
N ALA A 94 -2.07 3.54 6.16
CA ALA A 94 -2.03 4.36 7.36
C ALA A 94 -2.84 3.74 8.51
N GLU A 95 -4.01 3.17 8.22
CA GLU A 95 -4.81 2.44 9.22
C GLU A 95 -4.10 1.17 9.69
N ASP A 96 -3.62 0.34 8.76
CA ASP A 96 -2.90 -0.91 9.05
C ASP A 96 -1.56 -0.66 9.79
N SER A 97 -1.03 0.57 9.79
CA SER A 97 0.15 0.92 10.59
C SER A 97 -0.12 0.95 12.10
N GLY A 98 -1.40 1.11 12.49
CA GLY A 98 -1.83 1.30 13.88
C GLY A 98 -1.54 2.70 14.44
N TRP A 99 -0.93 3.61 13.67
CA TRP A 99 -0.64 4.99 14.10
C TRP A 99 -1.81 5.94 13.86
N TYR A 100 -2.69 5.59 12.93
CA TYR A 100 -3.78 6.43 12.47
C TYR A 100 -5.08 5.63 12.37
N GLU A 101 -6.19 6.31 12.57
CA GLU A 101 -7.52 5.81 12.22
C GLU A 101 -7.95 6.58 10.96
N ALA A 102 -8.13 5.88 9.84
CA ALA A 102 -8.47 6.52 8.58
C ALA A 102 -9.94 6.94 8.57
N ASN A 103 -10.22 8.16 8.13
CA ASN A 103 -11.58 8.61 7.85
C ASN A 103 -11.93 8.28 6.40
N TRP A 104 -12.75 7.25 6.20
CA TRP A 104 -13.17 6.76 4.88
C TRP A 104 -14.32 7.56 4.24
N ASP A 105 -14.93 8.49 4.99
CA ASP A 105 -16.10 9.28 4.54
C ASP A 105 -15.72 10.69 4.05
N ALA A 106 -14.43 11.03 4.04
CA ALA A 106 -13.91 12.37 3.73
C ALA A 106 -13.92 12.72 2.23
#